data_AF-A0A2H0QDL8-F1
#
_entry.id   AF-A0A2H0QDL8-F1
#
_cell.length_a   1.000
_cell.length_b   1.000
_cell.length_c   1.000
_cell.angle_alpha   90.00
_cell.angle_beta   90.00
_cell.angle_gamma   90.00
#
_symmetry.space_group_name_H-M   'P 1'
#
loop_
_entity.id
_entity.type
_entity.pdbx_description
1 polymer ?
#
loop_
_entity_poly.entity_id
_entity_poly.type
_entity_poly.pdbx_seq_one_letter_code
_entity_poly.pdbx_strand_id
1 'polypeptide(L)'
;MSEFDALLKELYELVRERKDSGMNNSYTAALFKKGRSRIAQKVGEEAVETVIAAMKGDKKELIDESADLMFHLFVLLAEADVTLDEVIYELQKRRMKRDNDRD
;
A
#
# COMPACT_ATOMS: atom_id res chain seq x y z
N MET A 1 3.38 -0.91 -20.44
CA MET A 1 3.24 -0.72 -18.98
C MET A 1 4.27 0.33 -18.61
N SER A 2 3.90 1.40 -17.89
CA SER A 2 4.89 2.42 -17.54
C SER A 2 5.91 1.84 -16.54
N GLU A 3 7.09 2.44 -16.46
CA GLU A 3 8.11 2.07 -15.46
C GLU A 3 7.55 2.15 -14.03
N PHE A 4 6.67 3.12 -13.79
CA PHE A 4 5.96 3.28 -12.53
C PHE A 4 5.00 2.12 -12.21
N ASP A 5 4.22 1.67 -13.20
CA ASP A 5 3.31 0.54 -13.03
C ASP A 5 4.09 -0.77 -12.75
N ALA A 6 5.25 -0.94 -13.39
CA ALA A 6 6.13 -2.09 -13.17
C ALA A 6 6.67 -2.10 -11.74
N LEU A 7 7.19 -0.96 -11.25
CA LEU A 7 7.71 -0.83 -9.89
C LEU A 7 6.67 -1.20 -8.82
N LEU A 8 5.42 -0.71 -8.94
CA LEU A 8 4.38 -1.00 -7.96
C LEU A 8 3.98 -2.49 -7.96
N LYS A 9 3.92 -3.10 -9.15
CA LYS A 9 3.64 -4.54 -9.27
C LYS A 9 4.77 -5.39 -8.70
N GLU A 10 6.02 -5.06 -9.00
CA GLU A 10 7.19 -5.74 -8.45
C GLU A 10 7.23 -5.65 -6.92
N LEU A 11 6.97 -4.47 -6.36
CA LEU A 11 6.91 -4.28 -4.90
C LEU A 11 5.78 -5.11 -4.26
N TYR A 12 4.61 -5.15 -4.90
CA TYR A 12 3.47 -5.94 -4.43
C TYR A 12 3.76 -7.44 -4.47
N GLU A 13 4.31 -7.95 -5.58
CA GLU A 13 4.69 -9.37 -5.69
C GLU A 13 5.78 -9.74 -4.69
N LEU A 14 6.77 -8.88 -4.45
CA LEU A 14 7.77 -9.09 -3.40
C LEU A 14 7.12 -9.22 -2.01
N VAL A 15 6.08 -8.45 -1.72
CA VAL A 15 5.31 -8.57 -0.46
C VAL A 15 4.59 -9.92 -0.38
N ARG A 16 3.98 -10.38 -1.48
CA ARG A 16 3.31 -11.68 -1.55
C ARG A 16 4.29 -12.84 -1.39
N GLU A 17 5.42 -12.81 -2.09
CA GLU A 17 6.49 -13.81 -1.94
C GLU A 17 6.96 -13.91 -0.48
N ARG A 18 7.06 -12.78 0.23
CA ARG A 18 7.41 -12.75 1.66
C ARG A 18 6.32 -13.31 2.58
N LYS A 19 5.05 -13.25 2.19
CA LYS A 19 3.94 -13.92 2.89
C LYS A 19 4.12 -15.44 2.84
N ASP A 20 4.44 -15.97 1.66
CA ASP A 20 4.43 -17.41 1.38
C ASP A 20 5.77 -18.11 1.70
N SER A 21 6.89 -17.40 1.60
CA SER A 21 8.24 -17.97 1.74
C SER A 21 8.63 -18.39 3.17
N GLY A 22 7.85 -18.03 4.20
CA GLY A 22 8.20 -18.33 5.60
C GLY A 22 9.55 -17.74 6.04
N MET A 23 10.08 -16.74 5.31
CA MET A 23 11.36 -16.09 5.61
C MET A 23 11.26 -15.27 6.89
N ASN A 24 11.50 -15.94 8.03
CA ASN A 24 11.34 -15.41 9.38
C ASN A 24 12.19 -14.17 9.73
N ASN A 25 13.11 -13.73 8.85
CA ASN A 25 14.07 -12.67 9.13
C ASN A 25 13.80 -11.33 8.42
N SER A 26 12.67 -11.19 7.71
CA SER A 26 12.28 -9.91 7.11
C SER A 26 11.23 -9.17 7.96
N TYR A 27 11.24 -7.83 7.92
CA TYR A 27 10.21 -7.00 8.56
C TYR A 27 8.80 -7.39 8.09
N THR A 28 8.63 -7.61 6.78
CA THR A 28 7.36 -8.04 6.18
C THR A 28 6.86 -9.36 6.77
N ALA A 29 7.74 -10.36 6.92
CA ALA A 29 7.35 -11.65 7.54
C ALA A 29 6.96 -11.50 9.01
N ALA A 30 7.63 -10.61 9.75
CA ALA A 30 7.27 -10.31 11.13
C ALA A 30 5.87 -9.66 11.24
N LEU A 31 5.45 -8.85 10.26
CA LEU A 31 4.10 -8.30 10.19
C LEU A 31 3.06 -9.40 9.95
N PHE A 32 3.27 -10.28 8.96
CA PHE A 32 2.37 -11.39 8.70
C PHE A 32 2.25 -12.34 9.90
N LYS A 33 3.35 -12.62 10.60
CA LYS A 33 3.33 -13.41 11.85
C LYS A 33 2.51 -12.76 12.96
N LYS A 34 2.48 -11.42 13.04
CA LYS A 34 1.65 -10.67 14.00
C LYS A 34 0.18 -10.58 13.58
N GLY A 35 -0.14 -10.92 12.33
CA GLY A 35 -1.49 -11.04 11.79
C GLY A 35 -2.18 -9.72 11.44
N ARG A 36 -3.36 -9.84 10.83
CA ARG A 36 -4.20 -8.74 10.30
C ARG A 36 -4.30 -7.53 11.22
N SER A 37 -4.50 -7.74 12.52
CA SER A 37 -4.69 -6.64 13.47
C SER A 37 -3.49 -5.70 13.53
N ARG A 38 -2.26 -6.23 13.56
CA ARG A 38 -1.06 -5.39 13.58
C ARG A 38 -0.80 -4.72 12.24
N ILE A 39 -1.11 -5.41 11.14
CA ILE A 39 -0.96 -4.88 9.79
C ILE A 39 -1.90 -3.69 9.57
N ALA A 40 -3.19 -3.86 9.90
CA ALA A 40 -4.18 -2.79 9.81
C ALA A 40 -3.84 -1.60 10.73
N GLN A 41 -3.29 -1.88 11.93
CA GLN A 41 -2.80 -0.83 12.82
C GLN A 41 -1.70 -0.01 12.15
N LYS A 42 -0.71 -0.65 11.50
CA LYS A 42 0.34 0.07 10.77
C LYS A 42 -0.23 0.96 9.67
N VAL A 43 -1.18 0.48 8.86
CA VAL A 43 -1.86 1.31 7.86
C VAL A 43 -2.50 2.55 8.49
N GLY A 44 -3.12 2.40 9.66
CA GLY A 44 -3.69 3.53 10.41
C GLY A 44 -2.64 4.51 10.95
N GLU A 45 -1.52 4.01 11.50
CA GLU A 45 -0.38 4.81 11.97
C GLU A 45 0.16 5.68 10.82
N GLU A 46 0.54 5.07 9.69
CA GLU A 46 1.13 5.79 8.54
C GLU A 46 0.16 6.80 7.91
N ALA A 47 -1.14 6.50 7.91
CA ALA A 47 -2.15 7.42 7.40
C ALA A 47 -2.24 8.69 8.26
N VAL A 48 -2.14 8.55 9.59
CA VAL A 48 -2.13 9.69 10.51
C VAL A 48 -0.82 10.47 10.38
N GLU A 49 0.32 9.78 10.28
CA GLU A 49 1.64 10.40 10.09
C GLU A 49 1.71 11.19 8.77
N THR A 50 1.19 10.63 7.68
CA THR A 50 1.05 11.30 6.37
C THR A 50 0.24 12.60 6.49
N VAL A 51 -0.90 12.57 7.18
CA VAL A 51 -1.75 13.76 7.39
C VAL A 51 -1.02 14.81 8.22
N ILE A 52 -0.34 14.38 9.29
CA ILE A 52 0.44 15.29 10.15
C ILE A 52 1.57 15.95 9.36
N ALA A 53 2.32 15.20 8.57
CA ALA A 53 3.40 15.71 7.73
C ALA A 53 2.89 16.77 6.73
N ALA A 54 1.75 16.51 6.09
CA ALA A 54 1.09 17.47 5.21
C ALA A 54 0.70 18.75 5.96
N MET A 55 0.12 18.63 7.16
CA MET A 55 -0.30 19.79 7.97
C MET A 55 0.88 20.64 8.46
N LYS A 56 2.05 20.04 8.69
CA LYS A 56 3.28 20.76 9.02
C LYS A 56 3.91 21.45 7.81
N GLY A 57 3.51 21.09 6.59
CA GLY A 57 4.19 21.50 5.36
C GLY A 57 5.56 20.86 5.18
N ASP A 58 5.85 19.75 5.86
CA ASP A 58 7.09 19.01 5.71
C ASP A 58 7.01 18.09 4.49
N LYS A 59 7.57 18.56 3.37
CA LYS A 59 7.55 17.82 2.12
C LYS A 59 8.33 16.51 2.19
N LYS A 60 9.42 16.46 2.98
CA LYS A 60 10.25 15.25 3.07
C LYS A 60 9.50 14.19 3.86
N GLU A 61 9.03 14.55 5.05
CA GLU A 61 8.20 13.67 5.90
C GLU A 61 6.98 13.19 5.11
N LEU A 62 6.30 14.08 4.35
CA LEU A 62 5.15 13.68 3.54
C LEU A 62 5.48 12.62 2.49
N ILE A 63 6.64 12.70 1.83
CA ILE A 63 7.07 11.70 0.84
C ILE A 63 7.36 10.36 1.54
N ASP A 64 8.08 10.41 2.66
CA ASP A 64 8.48 9.21 3.41
C ASP A 64 7.24 8.48 3.95
N GLU A 65 6.33 9.18 4.64
CA GLU A 65 5.11 8.60 5.21
C GLU A 65 4.12 8.12 4.13
N SER A 66 4.09 8.77 2.97
CA SER A 66 3.27 8.30 1.84
C SER A 66 3.79 6.97 1.28
N ALA A 67 5.12 6.79 1.23
CA ALA A 67 5.72 5.55 0.79
C ALA A 67 5.45 4.42 1.80
N ASP A 68 5.56 4.70 3.10
CA ASP A 68 5.26 3.73 4.16
C ASP A 68 3.77 3.37 4.19
N LEU A 69 2.87 4.34 3.99
CA LEU A 69 1.44 4.08 3.84
C LEU A 69 1.15 3.14 2.66
N MET A 70 1.75 3.40 1.49
CA MET A 70 1.58 2.53 0.31
C MET A 70 2.12 1.12 0.57
N PHE A 71 3.30 1.01 1.17
CA PHE A 71 3.89 -0.27 1.52
C PHE A 71 3.00 -1.07 2.49
N HIS A 72 2.55 -0.44 3.57
CA HIS A 72 1.70 -1.08 4.56
C HIS A 72 0.32 -1.43 4.01
N LEU A 73 -0.22 -0.63 3.08
CA LEU A 73 -1.42 -0.98 2.34
C LEU A 73 -1.21 -2.24 1.48
N PHE A 74 -0.09 -2.37 0.78
CA PHE A 74 0.25 -3.58 0.02
C PHE A 74 0.35 -4.82 0.91
N VAL A 75 0.95 -4.71 2.09
CA VAL A 75 0.99 -5.80 3.07
C VAL A 75 -0.43 -6.19 3.52
N LEU A 76 -1.31 -5.23 3.76
CA LEU A 76 -2.71 -5.49 4.13
C LEU A 76 -3.48 -6.18 3.00
N LEU A 77 -3.34 -5.70 1.76
CA LEU A 77 -3.98 -6.30 0.59
C LEU A 77 -3.53 -7.75 0.39
N ALA A 78 -2.22 -8.00 0.47
CA ALA A 78 -1.67 -9.34 0.38
C ALA A 78 -2.15 -10.26 1.53
N GLU A 79 -2.26 -9.76 2.76
CA GLU A 79 -2.82 -10.54 3.88
C GLU A 79 -4.31 -10.84 3.70
N ALA A 80 -5.05 -9.92 3.08
CA ALA A 80 -6.47 -10.05 2.79
C ALA A 80 -6.78 -10.81 1.48
N ASP A 81 -5.75 -11.34 0.80
CA ASP A 81 -5.86 -12.02 -0.51
C ASP A 81 -6.51 -11.15 -1.60
N VAL A 82 -6.29 -9.83 -1.54
CA VAL A 82 -6.74 -8.86 -2.56
C VAL A 82 -5.57 -8.51 -3.46
N THR A 83 -5.73 -8.66 -4.78
CA THR A 83 -4.67 -8.35 -5.75
C THR A 83 -4.55 -6.86 -6.04
N LEU A 84 -3.36 -6.40 -6.44
CA LEU A 84 -3.17 -5.03 -6.89
C LEU A 84 -3.99 -4.72 -8.16
N ASP A 85 -4.18 -5.70 -9.04
CA ASP A 85 -5.00 -5.54 -10.25
C ASP A 85 -6.48 -5.28 -9.93
N GLU A 86 -7.04 -5.89 -8.88
CA GLU A 86 -8.39 -5.59 -8.39
C GLU A 86 -8.52 -4.13 -7.92
N VAL A 87 -7.53 -3.63 -7.19
CA VAL A 87 -7.50 -2.22 -6.74
C VAL A 87 -7.35 -1.27 -7.93
N ILE A 88 -6.48 -1.58 -8.88
CA ILE A 88 -6.29 -0.79 -10.12
C ILE A 88 -7.59 -0.75 -10.92
N TYR A 89 -8.28 -1.89 -11.07
CA TYR A 89 -9.56 -1.96 -11.77
C TYR A 89 -10.61 -1.03 -11.13
N GLU A 90 -10.71 -1.02 -9.80
CA GLU A 90 -11.61 -0.12 -9.10
C GLU A 90 -11.20 1.36 -9.25
N LEU A 91 -9.90 1.68 -9.24
CA LEU A 91 -9.41 3.04 -9.53
C LEU A 91 -9.75 3.49 -10.96
N GLN A 92 -9.63 2.61 -11.95
CA GLN A 92 -10.01 2.89 -13.34
C GLN A 92 -11.50 3.18 -13.47
N LYS A 93 -12.36 2.39 -12.82
CA LYS A 93 -13.81 2.65 -12.76
C LYS A 93 -14.13 4.03 -12.16
N ARG A 94 -13.46 4.39 -11.07
CA ARG A 94 -13.65 5.70 -10.41
C ARG A 94 -13.22 6.86 -11.30
N ARG A 95 -12.15 6.68 -12.09
CA ARG A 95 -11.70 7.67 -13.07
C ARG A 95 -12.75 7.88 -14.16
N MET A 96 -13.22 6.81 -14.79
CA MET A 96 -14.24 6.87 -15.85
C MET A 96 -15.55 7.50 -15.37
N LYS A 97 -16.00 7.19 -14.15
CA LYS A 97 -17.19 7.81 -13.57
C LYS A 97 -17.05 9.32 -13.43
N ARG A 98 -15.90 9.80 -12.94
CA ARG A 98 -15.65 11.24 -12.77
C ARG A 98 -15.59 11.99 -14.10
N ASP A 99 -15.11 11.34 -15.16
CA ASP A 99 -15.07 11.94 -16.49
C ASP A 99 -16.51 12.09 -17.03
N ASN A 100 -17.38 11.08 -16.84
CA ASN A 100 -18.78 11.15 -17.24
C ASN A 100 -19.65 12.12 -16.40
N ASP A 101 -19.29 12.38 -15.14
CA ASP A 101 -20.00 13.35 -14.27
C ASP A 101 -19.58 14.81 -14.54
N ARG A 102 -18.59 15.04 -15.43
CA ARG A 102 -18.05 16.36 -15.79
C ARG A 102 -18.52 16.88 -17.16
N ASP A 103 -19.26 16.06 -17.90
CA ASP A 103 -19.95 16.40 -19.16
C ASP A 103 -21.45 16.63 -18.92
#